data_AF-A0A7K0I5Z4-F1
#
_entry.id   AF-A0A7K0I5Z4-F1
#
_cell.length_a   1.000
_cell.length_b   1.000
_cell.length_c   1.000
_cell.angle_alpha   90.00
_cell.angle_beta   90.00
_cell.angle_gamma   90.00
#
_symmetry.space_group_name_H-M   'P 1'
#
loop_
_entity.id
_entity.type
_entity.pdbx_description
1 polymer ?
#
loop_
_entity_poly.entity_id
_entity_poly.type
_entity_poly.pdbx_seq_one_letter_code
_entity_poly.pdbx_strand_id
1 'polypeptide(L)'
;MKTQLCQKLVVLFLISVFVSGCNIGTKKTTDNDVTFDSISVDKTYHLLENPENPNCNLQINFTYPAKYDNKDILKKIQQQFVYSYFGDGYENLSPEEATAKYTEDYLNNYKDLEDEYKAEVAKADETPVGAWFSYFEMSSDDIAYNKNDILSYTVNFENYTGGAHGAHSFTNHVIDMKTGNLIKEDDIFIEGFQEDLA
;
A
#
# COMPACT_ATOMS: atom_id res chain seq x y z
N MET A 1 58.54 -9.84 -42.26
CA MET A 1 57.19 -9.71 -42.86
C MET A 1 56.09 -10.52 -42.15
N LYS A 2 56.35 -11.71 -41.58
CA LYS A 2 55.31 -12.52 -40.89
C LYS A 2 54.81 -11.93 -39.56
N THR A 3 55.67 -11.30 -38.76
CA THR A 3 55.33 -10.75 -37.44
C THR A 3 54.39 -9.55 -37.49
N GLN A 4 54.56 -8.64 -38.45
CA GLN A 4 53.65 -7.50 -38.60
C GLN A 4 52.28 -7.87 -39.18
N LEU A 5 52.18 -8.95 -39.94
CA LEU A 5 50.91 -9.47 -40.46
C LEU A 5 50.09 -10.13 -39.34
N CYS A 6 50.73 -10.92 -38.47
CA CYS A 6 50.09 -11.48 -37.27
C CYS A 6 49.63 -10.39 -36.30
N GLN A 7 50.44 -9.34 -36.10
CA GLN A 7 50.10 -8.26 -35.17
C GLN A 7 48.89 -7.43 -35.66
N LYS A 8 48.77 -7.20 -36.98
CA LYS A 8 47.60 -6.55 -37.58
C LYS A 8 46.34 -7.44 -37.55
N LEU A 9 46.47 -8.76 -37.70
CA LEU A 9 45.34 -9.69 -37.58
C LEU A 9 44.82 -9.80 -36.14
N VAL A 10 45.70 -9.78 -35.13
CA VAL A 10 45.31 -9.83 -33.71
C VAL A 10 44.59 -8.55 -33.29
N VAL A 11 45.02 -7.38 -33.78
CA VAL A 11 44.35 -6.09 -33.52
C VAL A 11 42.96 -6.05 -34.19
N LEU A 12 42.81 -6.58 -35.41
CA LEU A 12 41.50 -6.63 -36.08
C LEU A 12 40.51 -7.57 -35.37
N PHE A 13 40.99 -8.68 -34.81
CA PHE A 13 40.17 -9.62 -34.06
C PHE A 13 39.69 -9.03 -32.73
N LEU A 14 40.55 -8.28 -32.02
CA LEU A 14 40.19 -7.62 -30.74
C LEU A 14 39.14 -6.51 -30.91
N ILE A 15 39.09 -5.81 -32.04
CA ILE A 15 38.07 -4.77 -32.31
C ILE A 15 36.70 -5.41 -32.62
N SER A 16 36.69 -6.60 -33.24
CA SER A 16 35.44 -7.30 -33.60
C SER A 16 34.68 -7.90 -32.41
N VAL A 17 35.37 -8.14 -31.28
CA VAL A 17 34.75 -8.69 -30.06
C VAL A 17 33.98 -7.64 -29.26
N PHE A 18 34.21 -6.33 -29.48
CA PHE A 18 33.50 -5.26 -28.75
C PHE A 18 32.12 -4.90 -29.33
N VAL A 19 31.75 -5.38 -30.52
CA VAL A 19 30.48 -5.02 -31.18
C VAL A 19 29.43 -6.14 -31.20
N SER A 20 29.72 -7.28 -30.55
CA SER A 20 28.73 -8.35 -30.32
C SER A 20 28.17 -8.30 -28.90
N GLY A 21 28.08 -7.10 -28.30
CA GLY A 21 27.22 -6.91 -27.14
C GLY A 21 25.78 -7.08 -27.60
N CYS A 22 25.09 -8.10 -27.09
CA CYS A 22 23.65 -8.26 -27.29
C CYS A 22 22.99 -6.91 -27.02
N ASN A 23 22.43 -6.31 -28.07
CA ASN A 23 21.49 -5.22 -27.95
C ASN A 23 20.21 -5.86 -27.39
N ILE A 24 20.22 -6.18 -26.09
CA ILE A 24 18.98 -6.36 -25.33
C ILE A 24 18.39 -4.96 -25.36
N GLY A 25 17.67 -4.65 -26.44
CA GLY A 25 16.98 -3.40 -26.57
C GLY A 25 16.15 -3.26 -25.31
N THR A 26 16.49 -2.30 -24.47
CA THR A 26 15.64 -1.91 -23.36
C THR A 26 14.31 -1.59 -24.02
N LYS A 27 13.32 -2.49 -23.86
CA LYS A 27 11.95 -2.22 -24.28
C LYS A 27 11.60 -0.89 -23.64
N LYS A 28 11.35 0.13 -24.46
CA LYS A 28 10.96 1.44 -23.96
C LYS A 28 9.67 1.22 -23.17
N THR A 29 9.74 1.47 -21.87
CA THR A 29 8.56 1.48 -21.01
C THR A 29 7.88 2.82 -21.15
N THR A 30 6.57 2.83 -21.29
CA THR A 30 5.78 4.06 -21.30
C THR A 30 5.18 4.25 -19.91
N ASP A 31 5.34 5.42 -19.31
CA ASP A 31 4.68 5.73 -18.04
C ASP A 31 3.16 5.82 -18.25
N ASN A 32 2.38 5.38 -17.27
CA ASN A 32 0.93 5.51 -17.38
C ASN A 32 0.52 6.96 -17.13
N ASP A 33 -0.50 7.43 -17.86
CA ASP A 33 -1.03 8.80 -17.75
C ASP A 33 -2.03 8.95 -16.59
N VAL A 34 -1.65 8.47 -15.41
CA VAL A 34 -2.39 8.62 -14.16
C VAL A 34 -1.60 9.52 -13.22
N THR A 35 -2.29 10.48 -12.59
CA THR A 35 -1.69 11.31 -11.54
C THR A 35 -2.31 10.98 -10.19
N PHE A 36 -1.51 11.08 -9.14
CA PHE A 36 -1.92 10.78 -7.78
C PHE A 36 -2.07 12.05 -6.94
N ASP A 37 -2.91 11.96 -5.92
CA ASP A 37 -2.97 12.90 -4.80
C ASP A 37 -2.93 12.10 -3.49
N SER A 38 -2.81 12.77 -2.37
CA SER A 38 -2.68 12.12 -1.06
C SER A 38 -3.46 12.84 0.03
N ILE A 39 -4.03 12.08 0.96
CA ILE A 39 -4.64 12.59 2.19
C ILE A 39 -3.84 12.06 3.38
N SER A 40 -3.49 12.95 4.30
CA SER A 40 -2.88 12.60 5.58
C SER A 40 -3.80 12.94 6.75
N VAL A 41 -3.92 12.02 7.70
CA VAL A 41 -4.63 12.21 8.97
C VAL A 41 -3.67 11.90 10.11
N ASP A 42 -3.67 12.74 11.13
CA ASP A 42 -3.10 12.46 12.44
C ASP A 42 -4.12 12.92 13.49
N LYS A 43 -4.71 11.95 14.19
CA LYS A 43 -5.78 12.19 15.17
C LYS A 43 -5.51 11.42 16.44
N THR A 44 -5.63 12.13 17.56
CA THR A 44 -5.54 11.55 18.89
C THR A 44 -6.81 11.87 19.65
N TYR A 45 -7.35 10.88 20.36
CA TYR A 45 -8.46 11.07 21.28
C TYR A 45 -8.18 10.36 22.60
N HIS A 46 -8.32 11.11 23.70
CA HIS A 46 -8.18 10.57 25.05
C HIS A 46 -9.56 10.26 25.62
N LEU A 47 -9.71 9.10 26.27
CA LEU A 47 -10.97 8.68 26.90
C LEU A 47 -11.45 9.74 27.89
N LEU A 48 -12.76 9.99 27.92
CA LEU A 48 -13.41 10.99 28.77
C LEU A 48 -12.92 12.42 28.52
N GLU A 49 -12.32 12.67 27.34
CA GLU A 49 -11.75 13.96 26.96
C GLU A 49 -10.72 14.49 27.98
N ASN A 50 -10.01 13.58 28.65
CA ASN A 50 -9.00 13.90 29.65
C ASN A 50 -7.60 13.48 29.17
N PRO A 51 -6.66 14.42 28.94
CA PRO A 51 -5.30 14.11 28.48
C PRO A 51 -4.50 13.15 29.35
N GLU A 52 -4.85 13.01 30.63
CA GLU A 52 -4.19 12.08 31.55
C GLU A 52 -4.68 10.63 31.39
N ASN A 53 -5.80 10.42 30.67
CA ASN A 53 -6.32 9.10 30.36
C ASN A 53 -5.64 8.49 29.12
N PRO A 54 -5.73 7.16 28.94
CA PRO A 54 -5.29 6.49 27.71
C PRO A 54 -5.94 7.09 26.45
N ASN A 55 -5.25 6.96 25.33
CA ASN A 55 -5.70 7.47 24.04
C ASN A 55 -5.61 6.43 22.93
N CYS A 56 -6.35 6.70 21.86
CA CYS A 56 -6.07 6.16 20.55
C CYS A 56 -5.28 7.19 19.72
N ASN A 57 -4.40 6.71 18.84
CA ASN A 57 -3.77 7.51 17.80
C ASN A 57 -4.00 6.88 16.41
N LEU A 58 -4.61 7.63 15.50
CA LEU A 58 -4.82 7.24 14.10
C LEU A 58 -3.91 8.07 13.20
N GLN A 59 -3.09 7.39 12.42
CA GLN A 59 -2.28 7.97 11.35
C GLN A 59 -2.62 7.31 10.02
N ILE A 60 -3.07 8.11 9.06
CA ILE A 60 -3.38 7.68 7.69
C ILE A 60 -2.48 8.46 6.75
N ASN A 61 -1.86 7.78 5.80
CA ASN A 61 -1.22 8.38 4.64
C ASN A 61 -1.72 7.67 3.38
N PHE A 62 -2.80 8.17 2.81
CA PHE A 62 -3.51 7.52 1.70
C PHE A 62 -3.23 8.24 0.39
N THR A 63 -2.46 7.60 -0.49
CA THR A 63 -2.20 8.02 -1.86
C THR A 63 -3.21 7.34 -2.79
N TYR A 64 -3.82 8.10 -3.70
CA TYR A 64 -4.84 7.54 -4.59
C TYR A 64 -4.79 8.18 -6.00
N PRO A 65 -5.28 7.46 -7.02
CA PRO A 65 -5.41 8.02 -8.37
C PRO A 65 -6.39 9.21 -8.38
N ALA A 66 -5.87 10.40 -8.65
CA ALA A 66 -6.65 11.63 -8.66
C ALA A 66 -7.15 11.97 -10.07
N LYS A 67 -6.35 11.67 -11.10
CA LYS A 67 -6.73 11.92 -12.49
C LYS A 67 -6.28 10.80 -13.40
N TYR A 68 -7.19 10.42 -14.28
CA TYR A 68 -6.98 9.55 -15.42
C TYR A 68 -8.00 9.98 -16.50
N ASP A 69 -7.64 9.81 -17.77
CA ASP A 69 -8.45 10.26 -18.90
C ASP A 69 -9.81 9.56 -18.94
N ASN A 70 -9.81 8.24 -18.77
CA ASN A 70 -11.04 7.47 -18.71
C ASN A 70 -11.65 7.54 -17.29
N LYS A 71 -12.77 8.24 -17.15
CA LYS A 71 -13.43 8.47 -15.86
C LYS A 71 -14.08 7.22 -15.25
N ASP A 72 -14.56 6.30 -16.07
CA ASP A 72 -15.15 5.06 -15.57
C ASP A 72 -14.06 4.13 -14.99
N ILE A 73 -12.91 4.07 -15.68
CA ILE A 73 -11.73 3.35 -15.16
C ILE A 73 -11.21 4.05 -13.90
N LEU A 74 -11.08 5.38 -13.91
CA LEU A 74 -10.64 6.14 -12.73
C LEU A 74 -11.48 5.81 -11.51
N LYS A 75 -12.81 5.88 -11.65
CA LYS A 75 -13.74 5.56 -10.57
C LYS A 75 -13.52 4.14 -10.06
N LYS A 76 -13.43 3.17 -10.96
CA LYS A 76 -13.22 1.77 -10.58
C LYS A 76 -11.90 1.55 -9.85
N ILE A 77 -10.82 2.17 -10.31
CA ILE A 77 -9.51 2.08 -9.64
C ILE A 77 -9.58 2.74 -8.26
N GLN A 78 -10.21 3.91 -8.13
CA GLN A 78 -10.42 4.56 -6.82
C GLN A 78 -11.20 3.66 -5.86
N GLN A 79 -12.24 2.97 -6.32
CA GLN A 79 -12.97 1.99 -5.50
C GLN A 79 -12.06 0.86 -5.01
N GLN A 80 -11.14 0.36 -5.86
CA GLN A 80 -10.16 -0.66 -5.45
C GLN A 80 -9.20 -0.13 -4.39
N PHE A 81 -8.65 1.08 -4.58
CA PHE A 81 -7.76 1.72 -3.60
C PHE A 81 -8.47 1.89 -2.25
N VAL A 82 -9.68 2.45 -2.26
CA VAL A 82 -10.50 2.66 -1.05
C VAL A 82 -10.78 1.33 -0.35
N TYR A 83 -11.23 0.31 -1.08
CA TYR A 83 -11.48 -1.02 -0.53
C TYR A 83 -10.20 -1.63 0.08
N SER A 84 -9.08 -1.61 -0.65
CA SER A 84 -7.83 -2.21 -0.19
C SER A 84 -7.25 -1.53 1.05
N TYR A 85 -7.53 -0.24 1.22
CA TYR A 85 -6.98 0.57 2.31
C TYR A 85 -7.87 0.57 3.56
N PHE A 86 -9.18 0.79 3.38
CA PHE A 86 -10.13 0.98 4.48
C PHE A 86 -11.00 -0.25 4.75
N GLY A 87 -11.02 -1.22 3.84
CA GLY A 87 -11.83 -2.44 3.95
C GLY A 87 -13.30 -2.26 3.58
N ASP A 88 -14.10 -3.23 4.01
CA ASP A 88 -15.53 -3.32 3.71
C ASP A 88 -16.32 -2.12 4.23
N GLY A 89 -17.25 -1.62 3.42
CA GLY A 89 -18.21 -0.56 3.80
C GLY A 89 -17.78 0.85 3.39
N TYR A 90 -16.56 1.02 2.89
CA TYR A 90 -16.04 2.32 2.42
C TYR A 90 -15.90 2.38 0.90
N GLU A 91 -15.89 1.24 0.19
CA GLU A 91 -15.49 1.11 -1.22
C GLU A 91 -16.34 1.89 -2.23
N ASN A 92 -17.53 2.34 -1.82
CA ASN A 92 -18.43 3.13 -2.67
C ASN A 92 -18.33 4.64 -2.45
N LEU A 93 -17.48 5.08 -1.51
CA LEU A 93 -17.21 6.49 -1.21
C LEU A 93 -16.06 7.03 -2.09
N SER A 94 -15.98 8.36 -2.22
CA SER A 94 -14.76 8.97 -2.75
C SER A 94 -13.58 8.74 -1.79
N PRO A 95 -12.32 8.84 -2.25
CA PRO A 95 -11.15 8.80 -1.38
C PRO A 95 -11.23 9.73 -0.16
N GLU A 96 -11.72 10.96 -0.35
CA GLU A 96 -11.91 11.95 0.71
C GLU A 96 -13.04 11.57 1.67
N GLU A 97 -14.18 11.14 1.14
CA GLU A 97 -15.34 10.71 1.94
C GLU A 97 -15.01 9.44 2.75
N ALA A 98 -14.32 8.47 2.15
CA ALA A 98 -13.85 7.27 2.82
C ALA A 98 -12.90 7.59 3.96
N THR A 99 -11.89 8.44 3.71
CA THR A 99 -10.92 8.84 4.74
C THR A 99 -11.61 9.54 5.90
N ALA A 100 -12.52 10.48 5.60
CA ALA A 100 -13.27 11.21 6.63
C ALA A 100 -14.15 10.27 7.46
N LYS A 101 -14.91 9.39 6.79
CA LYS A 101 -15.79 8.44 7.46
C LYS A 101 -15.01 7.43 8.30
N TYR A 102 -13.93 6.86 7.75
CA TYR A 102 -13.09 5.91 8.49
C TYR A 102 -12.48 6.56 9.73
N THR A 103 -12.02 7.81 9.62
CA THR A 103 -11.51 8.59 10.76
C THR A 103 -12.59 8.77 11.84
N GLU A 104 -13.81 9.13 11.44
CA GLU A 104 -14.94 9.27 12.37
C GLU A 104 -15.28 7.94 13.05
N ASP A 105 -15.41 6.87 12.28
CA ASP A 105 -15.74 5.53 12.77
C ASP A 105 -14.68 5.03 13.76
N TYR A 106 -13.39 5.19 13.44
CA TYR A 106 -12.28 4.83 14.33
C TYR A 106 -12.37 5.53 15.69
N LEU A 107 -12.56 6.86 15.68
CA LEU A 107 -12.63 7.65 16.91
C LEU A 107 -13.88 7.30 17.73
N ASN A 108 -15.03 7.07 17.08
CA ASN A 108 -16.27 6.68 17.74
C ASN A 108 -16.15 5.28 18.36
N ASN A 109 -15.59 4.31 17.64
CA ASN A 109 -15.36 2.97 18.15
C ASN A 109 -14.47 2.97 19.40
N TYR A 110 -13.44 3.80 19.41
CA TYR A 110 -12.59 3.94 20.61
C TYR A 110 -13.31 4.66 21.75
N LYS A 111 -14.14 5.67 21.45
CA LYS A 111 -14.99 6.36 22.44
C LYS A 111 -16.01 5.43 23.10
N ASP A 112 -16.51 4.42 22.38
CA ASP A 112 -17.45 3.44 22.94
C ASP A 112 -16.82 2.60 24.08
N LEU A 113 -15.49 2.61 24.24
CA LEU A 113 -14.77 1.96 25.34
C LEU A 113 -14.86 2.73 26.67
N GLU A 114 -15.39 3.96 26.69
CA GLU A 114 -15.40 4.81 27.89
C GLU A 114 -16.09 4.19 29.10
N ASP A 115 -17.20 3.47 28.91
CA ASP A 115 -17.92 2.85 30.02
C ASP A 115 -17.21 1.61 30.54
N GLU A 116 -16.57 0.84 29.67
CA GLU A 116 -15.69 -0.27 30.07
C GLU A 116 -14.48 0.26 30.85
N TYR A 117 -13.83 1.32 30.35
CA TYR A 117 -12.72 1.97 31.02
C TYR A 117 -13.09 2.43 32.43
N LYS A 118 -14.24 3.10 32.61
CA LYS A 118 -14.74 3.49 33.94
C LYS A 118 -14.93 2.28 34.86
N ALA A 119 -15.51 1.20 34.33
CA ALA A 119 -15.79 -0.01 35.11
C ALA A 119 -14.49 -0.70 35.56
N GLU A 120 -13.47 -0.76 34.70
CA GLU A 120 -12.18 -1.35 35.03
C GLU A 120 -11.37 -0.48 35.99
N VAL A 121 -11.36 0.84 35.81
CA VAL A 121 -10.75 1.78 36.77
C VAL A 121 -11.38 1.64 38.16
N ALA A 122 -12.70 1.45 38.26
CA ALA A 122 -13.38 1.27 39.54
C ALA A 122 -13.06 -0.06 40.25
N LYS A 123 -12.58 -1.08 39.51
CA LYS A 123 -12.15 -2.38 40.05
C LYS A 123 -10.65 -2.43 40.33
N ALA A 124 -9.89 -1.43 39.89
CA ALA A 124 -8.44 -1.47 39.93
C ALA A 124 -7.92 -1.20 41.35
N ASP A 125 -7.37 -2.23 41.99
CA ASP A 125 -6.61 -2.06 43.25
C ASP A 125 -5.14 -1.66 42.96
N GLU A 126 -4.41 -2.46 42.18
CA GLU A 126 -2.97 -2.22 41.88
C GLU A 126 -2.58 -2.40 40.40
N THR A 127 -3.49 -2.91 39.54
CA THR A 127 -3.17 -3.20 38.14
C THR A 127 -3.34 -1.95 37.26
N PRO A 128 -2.33 -1.56 36.45
CA PRO A 128 -2.45 -0.40 35.57
C PRO A 128 -3.42 -0.68 34.41
N VAL A 129 -4.68 -0.31 34.58
CA VAL A 129 -5.74 -0.43 33.55
C VAL A 129 -5.39 0.36 32.29
N GLY A 130 -4.66 1.46 32.42
CA GLY A 130 -4.40 2.37 31.30
C GLY A 130 -3.68 1.76 30.10
N ALA A 131 -2.82 0.76 30.32
CA ALA A 131 -2.10 0.09 29.23
C ALA A 131 -3.02 -0.74 28.32
N TRP A 132 -4.17 -1.18 28.82
CA TRP A 132 -5.13 -1.98 28.06
C TRP A 132 -5.96 -1.15 27.08
N PHE A 133 -6.02 0.17 27.30
CA PHE A 133 -6.81 1.12 26.51
C PHE A 133 -5.93 2.06 25.68
N SER A 134 -4.62 1.86 25.60
CA SER A 134 -3.77 2.69 24.73
C SER A 134 -3.72 2.08 23.33
N TYR A 135 -4.38 2.70 22.36
CA TYR A 135 -4.55 2.14 21.00
C TYR A 135 -3.76 2.95 19.98
N PHE A 136 -3.33 2.32 18.90
CA PHE A 136 -2.90 3.06 17.72
C PHE A 136 -3.21 2.31 16.43
N GLU A 137 -3.30 3.05 15.35
CA GLU A 137 -3.29 2.55 13.99
C GLU A 137 -2.44 3.49 13.11
N MET A 138 -1.56 2.90 12.33
CA MET A 138 -0.72 3.56 11.34
C MET A 138 -0.90 2.83 10.02
N SER A 139 -1.42 3.53 9.01
CA SER A 139 -1.60 2.99 7.67
C SER A 139 -0.99 3.91 6.63
N SER A 140 -0.43 3.30 5.58
CA SER A 140 0.09 4.00 4.41
C SER A 140 -0.03 3.15 3.17
N ASP A 141 0.05 3.76 1.99
CA ASP A 141 0.26 3.03 0.75
C ASP A 141 1.35 3.65 -0.12
N ASP A 142 2.02 2.80 -0.89
CA ASP A 142 3.15 3.14 -1.74
C ASP A 142 2.93 2.67 -3.18
N ILE A 143 3.06 3.58 -4.14
CA ILE A 143 3.04 3.23 -5.57
C ILE A 143 4.37 2.59 -5.97
N ALA A 144 4.37 1.26 -6.09
CA ALA A 144 5.56 0.46 -6.39
C ALA A 144 5.91 0.43 -7.90
N TYR A 145 4.92 0.50 -8.79
CA TYR A 145 5.12 0.48 -10.24
C TYR A 145 4.00 1.20 -10.98
N ASN A 146 4.30 1.95 -12.04
CA ASN A 146 3.30 2.68 -12.82
C ASN A 146 3.69 2.87 -14.29
N LYS A 147 3.78 1.76 -15.05
CA LYS A 147 4.19 1.78 -16.47
C LYS A 147 3.47 0.71 -17.28
N ASN A 148 3.43 0.87 -18.60
CA ASN A 148 2.93 -0.12 -19.56
C ASN A 148 1.54 -0.67 -19.23
N ASP A 149 0.63 0.20 -18.84
CA ASP A 149 -0.72 -0.11 -18.41
C ASP A 149 -0.81 -0.95 -17.12
N ILE A 150 0.28 -1.08 -16.36
CA ILE A 150 0.30 -1.76 -15.08
C ILE A 150 0.57 -0.75 -13.98
N LEU A 151 -0.29 -0.75 -12.97
CA LEU A 151 -0.13 -0.02 -11.73
C LEU A 151 -0.02 -1.03 -10.59
N SER A 152 1.05 -0.99 -9.79
CA SER A 152 1.12 -1.77 -8.57
C SER A 152 1.38 -0.88 -7.38
N TYR A 153 0.78 -1.24 -6.26
CA TYR A 153 0.93 -0.53 -4.99
C TYR A 153 0.86 -1.50 -3.82
N THR A 154 1.40 -1.06 -2.69
CA THR A 154 1.42 -1.82 -1.45
C THR A 154 0.70 -1.02 -0.39
N VAL A 155 -0.24 -1.64 0.32
CA VAL A 155 -0.87 -1.09 1.53
C VAL A 155 -0.12 -1.64 2.74
N ASN A 156 0.38 -0.75 3.57
CA ASN A 156 1.04 -1.03 4.84
C ASN A 156 0.06 -0.70 5.96
N PHE A 157 -0.08 -1.60 6.92
CA PHE A 157 -0.96 -1.41 8.07
C PHE A 157 -0.26 -1.92 9.33
N GLU A 158 -0.29 -1.13 10.39
CA GLU A 158 0.17 -1.50 11.72
C GLU A 158 -0.84 -0.99 12.74
N ASN A 159 -1.24 -1.83 13.69
CA ASN A 159 -2.12 -1.41 14.77
C ASN A 159 -1.79 -2.09 16.09
N TYR A 160 -2.35 -1.52 17.15
CA TYR A 160 -2.36 -2.09 18.48
C TYR A 160 -3.65 -1.66 19.18
N THR A 161 -4.37 -2.63 19.73
CA THR A 161 -5.64 -2.42 20.42
C THR A 161 -5.59 -3.00 21.83
N GLY A 162 -4.45 -2.85 22.52
CA GLY A 162 -4.21 -3.46 23.82
C GLY A 162 -3.74 -4.92 23.73
N GLY A 163 -3.22 -5.45 24.85
CA GLY A 163 -2.76 -6.84 24.95
C GLY A 163 -1.24 -7.01 24.84
N ALA A 164 -0.79 -8.19 24.41
CA ALA A 164 0.64 -8.52 24.42
C ALA A 164 1.43 -7.95 23.23
N HIS A 165 0.77 -7.79 22.07
CA HIS A 165 1.38 -7.29 20.84
C HIS A 165 0.30 -6.74 19.89
N GLY A 166 0.74 -5.92 18.93
CA GLY A 166 -0.10 -5.44 17.83
C GLY A 166 -0.17 -6.41 16.65
N ALA A 167 -0.67 -5.92 15.53
CA ALA A 167 -0.60 -6.57 14.23
C ALA A 167 0.06 -5.66 13.19
N HIS A 168 0.68 -6.26 12.18
CA HIS A 168 1.18 -5.54 11.01
C HIS A 168 0.94 -6.37 9.75
N SER A 169 0.73 -5.71 8.63
CA SER A 169 0.53 -6.36 7.33
C SER A 169 1.02 -5.51 6.16
N PHE A 170 1.35 -6.20 5.08
CA PHE A 170 1.74 -5.63 3.80
C PHE A 170 0.93 -6.33 2.72
N THR A 171 0.04 -5.62 2.05
CA THR A 171 -0.83 -6.19 1.00
C THR A 171 -0.48 -5.57 -0.34
N ASN A 172 -0.17 -6.40 -1.33
CA ASN A 172 0.24 -5.96 -2.65
C ASN A 172 -0.92 -6.07 -3.63
N HIS A 173 -1.10 -5.04 -4.45
CA HIS A 173 -2.15 -4.96 -5.44
C HIS A 173 -1.55 -4.61 -6.79
N VAL A 174 -2.09 -5.23 -7.84
CA VAL A 174 -1.71 -4.95 -9.23
C VAL A 174 -2.97 -4.70 -10.03
N ILE A 175 -3.01 -3.62 -10.78
CA ILE A 175 -4.15 -3.15 -11.57
C ILE A 175 -3.73 -3.06 -13.04
N ASP A 176 -4.58 -3.59 -13.91
CA ASP A 176 -4.55 -3.31 -15.35
C ASP A 176 -5.25 -1.97 -15.61
N MET A 177 -4.48 -0.96 -16.00
CA MET A 177 -4.96 0.40 -16.25
C MET A 177 -5.87 0.49 -17.48
N LYS A 178 -5.88 -0.51 -18.38
CA LYS A 178 -6.83 -0.54 -19.51
C LYS A 178 -8.23 -0.91 -19.08
N THR A 179 -8.37 -1.72 -18.02
CA THR A 179 -9.66 -2.28 -17.59
C THR A 179 -10.09 -1.82 -16.21
N GLY A 180 -9.15 -1.27 -15.42
CA GLY A 180 -9.33 -0.95 -14.00
C GLY A 180 -9.54 -2.17 -13.12
N ASN A 181 -9.26 -3.39 -13.62
CA ASN A 181 -9.38 -4.62 -12.84
C ASN A 181 -8.09 -4.90 -12.06
N LEU A 182 -8.23 -5.57 -10.92
CA LEU A 182 -7.12 -6.26 -10.29
C LEU A 182 -6.63 -7.39 -11.20
N ILE A 183 -5.31 -7.52 -11.31
CA ILE A 183 -4.64 -8.65 -11.95
C ILE A 183 -4.45 -9.74 -10.89
N LYS A 184 -4.97 -10.93 -11.15
CA LYS A 184 -4.89 -12.10 -10.29
C LYS A 184 -3.91 -13.13 -10.84
N GLU A 185 -3.59 -14.13 -10.04
CA GLU A 185 -2.73 -15.23 -10.47
C GLU A 185 -3.29 -15.95 -11.71
N ASP A 186 -4.60 -16.19 -11.75
CA ASP A 186 -5.29 -16.78 -12.91
C ASP A 186 -5.21 -15.93 -14.20
N ASP A 187 -4.91 -14.63 -14.09
CA ASP A 187 -4.69 -13.74 -15.25
C ASP A 187 -3.24 -13.83 -15.78
N ILE A 188 -2.32 -14.38 -14.98
CA ILE A 188 -0.88 -14.45 -15.26
C ILE A 188 -0.47 -15.87 -15.64
N PHE A 189 -0.99 -16.86 -14.93
CA PHE A 189 -0.59 -18.25 -15.04
C PHE A 189 -1.64 -19.11 -15.77
N ILE A 190 -1.17 -20.22 -16.36
CA ILE A 190 -2.03 -21.20 -17.03
C ILE A 190 -2.78 -22.06 -16.02
N GLU A 191 -3.95 -22.59 -16.37
CA GLU A 191 -4.72 -23.49 -15.49
C GLU A 191 -3.86 -24.63 -14.90
N GLY A 192 -4.06 -24.91 -13.60
CA GLY A 192 -3.30 -25.91 -12.86
C GLY A 192 -1.98 -25.39 -12.26
N PHE A 193 -1.67 -24.09 -12.41
CA PHE A 193 -0.43 -23.49 -11.87
C PHE A 193 -0.25 -23.64 -10.36
N GLN A 194 -1.33 -23.86 -9.60
CA GLN A 194 -1.27 -23.91 -8.14
C GLN A 194 -0.38 -25.03 -7.63
N GLU A 195 -0.35 -26.19 -8.31
CA GLU A 195 0.52 -27.30 -7.92
C GLU A 195 2.00 -26.99 -8.17
N ASP A 196 2.30 -26.18 -9.18
CA ASP A 196 3.67 -25.78 -9.54
C ASP A 196 4.21 -24.63 -8.67
N LEU A 197 3.32 -23.83 -8.05
CA LEU A 197 3.68 -22.70 -7.18
C LEU A 197 3.68 -23.02 -5.68
N ALA A 198 3.17 -24.18 -5.27
CA ALA A 198 3.01 -24.59 -3.86
C ALA A 198 4.32 -24.97 -3.15
#